data_AF-A0AAW2XZ19-F1
#
_entry.id   AF-A0AAW2XZ19-F1
#
_cell.length_a   1.000
_cell.length_b   1.000
_cell.length_c   1.000
_cell.angle_alpha   90.00
_cell.angle_beta   90.00
_cell.angle_gamma   90.00
#
_symmetry.space_group_name_H-M   'P 1'
#
loop_
_entity.id
_entity.type
_entity.pdbx_description
1 polymer ?
#
loop_
_entity_poly.entity_id
_entity_poly.type
_entity_poly.pdbx_seq_one_letter_code
_entity_poly.pdbx_strand_id
1 'polypeptide(L)'
;MGRAVRVKSQLKSHKRFASAFPRYSQLVDNARLYCTNALGGPPRLIAWKDGDSNLLVDPDEIKCLESVSNLNDEAESVYELYKKPDQIHEPGSVWNDVVLLSTRASLQLELKTAVKKIEVPVA
;
A
#
# COMPACT_ATOMS: atom_id res chain seq x y z
N MET A 1 -17.83 -18.46 -0.89
CA MET A 1 -17.63 -17.92 0.48
C MET A 1 -16.21 -17.36 0.56
N GLY A 2 -16.05 -16.04 0.69
CA GLY A 2 -14.73 -15.41 0.76
C GLY A 2 -14.12 -15.55 2.17
N ARG A 3 -12.82 -15.83 2.25
CA ARG A 3 -12.07 -15.71 3.52
C ARG A 3 -11.97 -14.22 3.86
N ALA A 4 -12.66 -13.78 4.91
CA ALA A 4 -12.49 -12.43 5.42
C ALA A 4 -11.14 -12.34 6.16
N VAL A 5 -10.26 -11.46 5.69
CA VAL A 5 -9.03 -11.11 6.41
C VAL A 5 -9.43 -10.13 7.52
N ARG A 6 -9.11 -10.45 8.77
CA ARG A 6 -9.37 -9.55 9.90
C ARG A 6 -8.42 -8.35 9.80
N VAL A 7 -8.99 -7.17 9.58
CA VAL A 7 -8.24 -5.90 9.37
C VAL A 7 -7.26 -5.66 10.51
N LYS A 8 -7.74 -5.71 11.76
CA LYS A 8 -6.92 -5.48 12.96
C LYS A 8 -5.68 -6.39 13.05
N SER A 9 -5.81 -7.69 12.77
CA SER A 9 -4.65 -8.59 12.77
C SER A 9 -3.67 -8.27 11.65
N GLN A 10 -4.17 -7.83 10.50
CA GLN A 10 -3.35 -7.40 9.37
C GLN A 10 -2.56 -6.14 9.74
N LEU A 11 -3.21 -5.11 10.29
CA LEU A 11 -2.56 -3.88 10.73
C LEU A 11 -1.48 -4.16 11.77
N LYS A 12 -1.76 -5.00 12.76
CA LYS A 12 -0.78 -5.43 13.77
C LYS A 12 0.43 -6.13 13.16
N SER A 13 0.18 -7.05 12.23
CA SER A 13 1.26 -7.79 11.56
C SER A 13 2.16 -6.87 10.75
N HIS A 14 1.57 -5.98 9.95
CA HIS A 14 2.29 -5.05 9.08
C HIS A 14 3.08 -4.02 9.88
N LYS A 15 2.45 -3.41 10.90
CA LYS A 15 3.12 -2.48 11.81
C LYS A 15 4.31 -3.13 12.51
N ARG A 16 4.15 -4.35 13.05
CA ARG A 16 5.24 -5.09 13.69
C ARG A 16 6.38 -5.39 12.72
N PHE A 17 6.06 -5.83 11.50
CA PHE A 17 7.07 -6.07 10.47
C PHE A 17 7.86 -4.78 10.19
N ALA A 18 7.17 -3.68 9.89
CA ALA A 18 7.79 -2.42 9.54
C ALA A 18 8.67 -1.87 10.66
N SER A 19 8.19 -1.92 11.90
CA SER A 19 8.96 -1.46 13.07
C SER A 19 10.18 -2.34 13.38
N ALA A 20 10.14 -3.64 13.05
CA ALA A 20 11.23 -4.56 13.33
C ALA A 20 12.28 -4.62 12.20
N PHE A 21 11.91 -4.31 10.96
CA PHE A 21 12.77 -4.48 9.79
C PHE A 21 14.16 -3.82 9.92
N PRO A 22 14.31 -2.57 10.39
CA PRO A 22 15.64 -1.96 10.53
C PRO A 22 16.57 -2.78 11.41
N ARG A 23 16.09 -3.22 12.59
CA ARG A 23 16.88 -4.08 13.50
C ARG A 23 17.12 -5.47 12.90
N TYR A 24 16.10 -6.07 12.29
CA TYR A 24 16.22 -7.36 11.64
C TYR A 24 17.33 -7.34 10.56
N SER A 25 17.39 -6.28 9.75
CA SER A 25 18.39 -6.14 8.69
C SER A 25 19.84 -6.09 9.22
N GLN A 26 20.04 -5.65 10.46
CA GLN A 26 21.37 -5.65 11.09
C GLN A 26 21.79 -7.06 11.56
N LEU A 27 20.83 -7.95 11.83
CA LEU A 27 21.07 -9.28 12.40
C LEU A 27 21.30 -10.37 11.35
N VAL A 28 21.01 -10.09 10.08
CA VAL A 28 21.15 -11.06 8.98
C VAL A 28 22.20 -10.57 7.99
N ASP A 29 22.92 -11.49 7.37
CA ASP A 29 23.90 -11.15 6.33
C ASP A 29 23.22 -10.60 5.08
N ASN A 30 22.02 -11.10 4.79
CA ASN A 30 21.28 -10.77 3.58
C ASN A 30 19.86 -10.32 3.93
N ALA A 31 19.50 -9.12 3.49
CA ALA A 31 18.14 -8.60 3.62
C ALA A 31 17.72 -7.94 2.31
N ARG A 32 16.46 -8.13 1.91
CA ARG A 32 15.86 -7.43 0.76
C ARG A 32 14.43 -7.03 1.12
N LEU A 33 14.10 -5.77 0.86
CA LEU A 33 12.76 -5.21 1.04
C LEU A 33 12.22 -4.78 -0.31
N TYR A 34 11.05 -5.30 -0.65
CA TYR A 34 10.36 -4.96 -1.88
C TYR A 34 9.06 -4.19 -1.59
N CYS A 35 8.78 -3.19 -2.40
CA CYS A 35 7.53 -2.45 -2.41
C CYS A 35 6.66 -2.89 -3.59
N THR A 36 5.36 -3.07 -3.35
CA THR A 36 4.38 -3.47 -4.36
C THR A 36 3.31 -2.40 -4.60
N ASN A 37 3.62 -1.13 -4.32
CA ASN A 37 2.66 -0.03 -4.46
C ASN A 37 2.43 0.38 -5.93
N ALA A 38 3.36 0.04 -6.84
CA ALA A 38 3.18 0.29 -8.27
C ALA A 38 2.04 -0.57 -8.85
N LEU A 39 1.08 0.08 -9.51
CA LEU A 39 -0.05 -0.61 -10.15
C LEU A 39 0.44 -1.45 -11.35
N GLY A 40 0.24 -2.77 -11.28
CA GLY A 40 0.47 -3.69 -12.40
C GLY A 40 1.94 -3.97 -12.76
N GLY A 41 2.90 -3.52 -11.94
CA GLY A 41 4.34 -3.74 -12.13
C GLY A 41 4.93 -4.83 -11.21
N PRO A 42 6.16 -5.29 -11.48
CA PRO A 42 6.87 -6.17 -10.55
C PRO A 42 7.17 -5.44 -9.22
N PRO A 43 7.37 -6.18 -8.11
CA PRO A 43 7.83 -5.59 -6.86
C PRO A 43 9.14 -4.82 -7.04
N ARG A 44 9.19 -3.58 -6.58
CA ARG A 44 10.37 -2.71 -6.65
C ARG A 44 11.27 -2.99 -5.45
N LEU A 45 12.58 -3.21 -5.65
CA LEU A 45 13.54 -3.31 -4.55
C LEU A 45 13.78 -1.91 -3.97
N ILE A 46 13.51 -1.74 -2.67
CA ILE A 46 13.57 -0.42 -2.00
C ILE A 46 14.59 -0.38 -0.85
N ALA A 47 15.00 -1.53 -0.34
CA ALA A 47 16.16 -1.63 0.55
C ALA A 47 16.84 -2.99 0.41
N TRP A 48 18.16 -3.03 0.56
CA TRP A 48 18.92 -4.28 0.53
C TRP A 48 20.22 -4.21 1.31
N LYS A 49 20.66 -5.37 1.78
CA LYS A 49 21.93 -5.61 2.47
C LYS A 49 22.52 -6.92 1.92
N ASP A 50 23.83 -6.92 1.73
CA ASP A 50 24.61 -8.09 1.31
C ASP A 50 25.89 -8.19 2.17
N GLY A 51 26.08 -9.34 2.83
CA GLY A 51 27.17 -9.59 3.77
C GLY A 51 27.26 -8.56 4.91
N ASP A 52 28.45 -8.00 5.12
CA ASP A 52 28.74 -7.03 6.18
C ASP A 52 28.42 -5.57 5.80
N SER A 53 27.80 -5.34 4.64
CA SER A 53 27.44 -3.98 4.20
C SER A 53 26.36 -3.36 5.10
N ASN A 54 26.34 -2.02 5.15
CA ASN A 54 25.20 -1.30 5.71
C ASN A 54 23.98 -1.46 4.79
N LEU A 55 22.77 -1.38 5.38
CA LEU A 55 21.53 -1.37 4.61
C LEU A 55 21.50 -0.19 3.64
N LEU A 56 21.44 -0.47 2.34
CA LEU A 56 21.22 0.52 1.30
C LEU A 56 19.72 0.70 1.08
N VAL A 57 19.26 1.95 1.01
CA VAL A 57 17.84 2.31 0.90
C VAL A 57 17.62 3.28 -0.25
N ASP A 58 16.50 3.12 -0.95
CA ASP A 58 15.95 4.16 -1.83
C ASP A 58 15.23 5.19 -0.92
N PRO A 59 15.75 6.42 -0.76
CA PRO A 59 15.27 7.38 0.23
C PRO A 59 13.84 7.86 -0.02
N ASP A 60 13.37 7.80 -1.26
CA ASP A 60 12.00 8.21 -1.60
C ASP A 60 11.01 7.07 -1.38
N GLU A 61 11.38 5.85 -1.76
CA GLU A 61 10.50 4.69 -1.64
C GLU A 61 10.43 4.14 -0.20
N ILE A 62 11.51 4.23 0.58
CA ILE A 62 11.55 3.69 1.95
C ILE A 62 10.57 4.39 2.92
N LYS A 63 10.09 5.60 2.58
CA LYS A 63 9.08 6.35 3.33
C LYS A 63 7.77 5.56 3.54
N CYS A 64 7.47 4.61 2.66
CA CYS A 64 6.32 3.72 2.84
C CYS A 64 6.46 2.83 4.09
N LEU A 65 7.68 2.35 4.39
CA LEU A 65 7.95 1.53 5.57
C LEU A 65 7.74 2.33 6.85
N GLU A 66 8.21 3.58 6.87
CA GLU A 66 7.98 4.50 8.00
C GLU A 66 6.48 4.76 8.21
N SER A 67 5.74 5.00 7.12
CA SER A 67 4.29 5.17 7.17
C SER A 67 3.60 3.95 7.78
N VAL A 68 4.00 2.74 7.38
CA VAL A 68 3.45 1.47 7.92
C VAL A 68 3.83 1.26 9.39
N SER A 69 5.04 1.61 9.80
CA SER A 69 5.46 1.48 11.22
C SER A 69 4.65 2.38 12.17
N ASN A 70 4.09 3.47 11.65
CA ASN A 70 3.34 4.48 12.39
C ASN A 70 1.80 4.34 12.31
N LEU A 71 1.29 3.29 11.66
CA LEU A 71 -0.15 3.02 11.54
C LEU A 71 -0.83 2.94 12.92
N ASN A 72 -2.09 3.36 12.98
CA ASN A 72 -3.00 3.02 14.06
C ASN A 72 -3.53 1.60 13.84
N ASP A 73 -3.01 0.63 14.58
CA ASP A 73 -3.39 -0.79 14.46
C ASP A 73 -4.72 -1.14 15.13
N GLU A 74 -5.36 -0.14 15.74
CA GLU A 74 -6.71 -0.21 16.31
C GLU A 74 -7.72 0.59 15.46
N ALA A 75 -7.31 1.09 14.27
CA ALA A 75 -8.19 1.82 13.38
C ALA A 75 -9.36 0.95 12.90
N GLU A 76 -10.58 1.49 13.03
CA GLU A 76 -11.80 0.87 12.51
C GLU A 76 -12.25 1.53 11.19
N SER A 77 -11.61 2.65 10.81
CA SER A 77 -11.83 3.33 9.52
C SER A 77 -10.52 3.78 8.87
N VAL A 78 -10.57 4.05 7.56
CA VAL A 78 -9.39 4.55 6.83
C VAL A 78 -8.89 5.87 7.39
N TYR A 79 -9.79 6.74 7.87
CA TYR A 79 -9.46 8.06 8.40
C TYR A 79 -8.64 8.00 9.70
N GLU A 80 -8.76 6.90 10.44
CA GLU A 80 -8.03 6.68 11.68
C GLU A 80 -6.67 6.00 11.44
N LEU A 81 -6.41 5.52 10.23
CA LEU A 81 -5.29 4.64 9.92
C LEU A 81 -3.93 5.33 10.10
N TYR A 82 -3.86 6.61 9.75
CA TYR A 82 -2.65 7.42 9.86
C TYR A 82 -2.88 8.59 10.83
N LYS A 83 -1.86 8.91 11.63
CA LYS A 83 -1.93 10.00 12.63
C LYS A 83 -2.12 11.39 12.00
N LYS A 84 -1.67 11.58 10.76
CA LYS A 84 -1.82 12.83 10.01
C LYS A 84 -2.95 12.65 9.00
N PRO A 85 -4.05 13.43 9.11
CA PRO A 85 -5.16 13.37 8.16
C PRO A 85 -4.74 13.72 6.73
N ASP A 86 -3.64 14.45 6.60
CA ASP A 86 -3.09 14.98 5.36
C ASP A 86 -2.90 13.87 4.28
N GLN A 87 -2.48 12.66 4.65
CA GLN A 87 -2.30 11.56 3.67
C GLN A 87 -3.57 11.08 2.97
N ILE A 88 -4.75 11.32 3.56
CA ILE A 88 -6.04 10.89 3.00
C ILE A 88 -6.83 12.09 2.50
N HIS A 89 -6.69 13.23 3.18
CA HIS A 89 -7.51 14.42 2.93
C HIS A 89 -6.84 15.51 2.10
N GLU A 90 -5.55 15.38 1.75
CA GLU A 90 -4.88 16.36 0.88
C GLU A 90 -5.55 16.47 -0.51
N PRO A 91 -5.64 17.68 -1.07
CA PRO A 91 -6.02 17.88 -2.48
C PRO A 91 -5.10 17.06 -3.40
N GLY A 92 -5.65 16.25 -4.31
CA GLY A 92 -4.88 15.30 -5.12
C GLY A 92 -4.85 13.88 -4.55
N SER A 93 -5.41 13.65 -3.35
CA SER A 93 -5.57 12.31 -2.79
C SER A 93 -6.56 11.48 -3.59
N VAL A 94 -6.14 10.27 -3.98
CA VAL A 94 -6.99 9.26 -4.65
C VAL A 94 -8.26 8.96 -3.83
N TRP A 95 -8.22 9.12 -2.50
CA TRP A 95 -9.41 8.90 -1.67
C TRP A 95 -10.53 9.89 -1.98
N ASN A 96 -10.23 11.18 -2.00
CA ASN A 96 -11.25 12.21 -2.29
C ASN A 96 -11.58 12.26 -3.79
N ASP A 97 -10.54 12.17 -4.64
CA ASP A 97 -10.67 12.44 -6.07
C ASP A 97 -11.16 11.21 -6.86
N VAL A 98 -11.16 10.01 -6.26
CA VAL A 98 -11.57 8.78 -6.94
C VAL A 98 -12.47 7.91 -6.09
N VAL A 99 -12.05 7.57 -4.86
CA VAL A 99 -12.73 6.52 -4.06
C VAL A 99 -14.03 7.01 -3.41
N LEU A 100 -14.02 8.21 -2.86
CA LEU A 100 -15.13 8.82 -2.11
C LEU A 100 -16.02 9.72 -2.99
N LEU A 101 -15.71 9.87 -4.29
CA LEU A 101 -16.55 10.59 -5.23
C LEU A 101 -17.98 10.03 -5.24
N SER A 102 -18.98 10.89 -5.03
CA SER A 102 -20.40 10.52 -5.07
C SER A 102 -20.83 9.96 -6.44
N THR A 103 -20.17 10.37 -7.51
CA THR A 103 -20.40 9.92 -8.89
C THR A 103 -19.61 8.67 -9.26
N ARG A 104 -18.76 8.13 -8.38
CA ARG A 104 -17.90 6.97 -8.67
C ARG A 104 -18.70 5.78 -9.20
N ALA A 105 -19.85 5.47 -8.58
CA ALA A 105 -20.66 4.32 -8.96
C ALA A 105 -21.25 4.45 -10.37
N SER A 106 -21.75 5.63 -10.74
CA SER A 106 -22.29 5.86 -12.09
C SER A 106 -21.18 5.85 -13.14
N LEU A 107 -20.04 6.50 -12.86
CA LEU A 107 -18.88 6.48 -13.73
C LEU A 107 -18.35 5.07 -13.97
N GLN A 108 -18.25 4.24 -12.92
CA GLN A 108 -17.83 2.84 -13.05
C GLN A 108 -18.81 2.01 -13.88
N LEU A 109 -20.12 2.26 -13.77
CA LEU A 109 -21.12 1.57 -14.58
C LEU A 109 -21.02 1.97 -16.06
N GLU A 110 -20.81 3.26 -16.33
CA GLU A 110 -20.63 3.78 -17.68
C GLU A 110 -19.37 3.20 -18.32
N LEU A 111 -18.23 3.28 -17.63
CA LEU A 111 -16.95 2.67 -18.03
C LEU A 111 -17.11 1.18 -18.32
N LYS A 112 -17.75 0.43 -17.41
CA LYS A 112 -17.99 -1.00 -17.61
C LYS A 112 -18.85 -1.27 -18.83
N THR A 113 -19.85 -0.43 -19.10
CA THR A 113 -20.72 -0.56 -20.27
C THR A 113 -19.97 -0.26 -21.56
N ALA A 114 -19.14 0.79 -21.58
CA ALA A 114 -18.30 1.15 -22.72
C ALA A 114 -17.27 0.05 -23.04
N VAL A 115 -16.55 -0.43 -22.02
CA VAL A 115 -15.60 -1.55 -22.16
C VAL A 115 -16.30 -2.79 -22.71
N LYS A 116 -17.46 -3.17 -22.15
CA LYS A 116 -18.22 -4.31 -22.67
C LYS A 116 -18.64 -4.17 -24.12
N LYS A 117 -18.96 -2.96 -24.61
CA LYS A 117 -19.31 -2.71 -26.01
C LYS A 117 -18.11 -2.89 -26.95
N ILE A 118 -16.91 -2.53 -26.49
CA ILE A 118 -15.66 -2.64 -27.25
C ILE A 118 -15.13 -4.08 -27.22
N GLU A 119 -15.28 -4.77 -26.10
CA GLU A 119 -14.85 -6.16 -25.91
C GLU A 119 -15.81 -7.20 -26.52
N VAL A 120 -16.97 -6.79 -27.08
CA VAL A 120 -17.80 -7.73 -27.84
C VAL A 120 -16.97 -8.22 -29.03
N PRO A 121 -16.66 -9.52 -29.12
CA PRO A 121 -15.94 -10.06 -30.26
C PRO A 121 -16.76 -9.79 -31.52
N VAL A 122 -16.15 -9.22 -32.54
CA VAL A 122 -16.69 -9.32 -33.90
C VAL A 122 -16.65 -10.82 -34.24
N ALA A 123 -17.83 -11.43 -34.30
CA ALA A 123 -18.01 -12.80 -34.74
C ALA A 123 -17.70 -12.95 -36.24
#